data_AF-A0A314Y698-F1
#
_entry.id   AF-A0A314Y698-F1
#
_cell.length_a   1.000
_cell.length_b   1.000
_cell.length_c   1.000
_cell.angle_alpha   90.00
_cell.angle_beta   90.00
_cell.angle_gamma   90.00
#
_symmetry.space_group_name_H-M   'P 1'
#
loop_
_entity.id
_entity.type
_entity.pdbx_description
1 polymer ?
#
loop_
_entity_poly.entity_id
_entity_poly.type
_entity_poly.pdbx_seq_one_letter_code
_entity_poly.pdbx_strand_id
1 'polypeptide(L)' 'MLLSHYITTLSPALALEDSDFPAIFYFGDSNSDTGGMAAAIYRPPPPFGKTHFHTPAGRFSDGTGS' A
#
# COMPACT_ATOMS: atom_id res chain seq x y z
N MET A 1 26.79 -0.82 28.15
CA MET A 1 25.33 -0.62 28.00
C MET A 1 24.98 0.63 27.18
N LEU A 2 25.61 1.79 27.43
CA LEU A 2 25.43 3.01 26.62
C LEU A 2 25.85 2.88 25.14
N LEU A 3 26.98 2.22 24.86
CA LEU A 3 27.49 2.05 23.49
C LEU A 3 26.57 1.19 22.59
N SER A 4 25.93 0.17 23.16
CA SER A 4 25.00 -0.71 22.44
C SER A 4 23.70 0.01 22.10
N HIS A 5 23.21 0.89 22.98
CA HIS A 5 22.03 1.71 22.68
C HIS A 5 22.33 2.68 21.55
N TYR A 6 23.50 3.35 21.56
CA TYR A 6 23.93 4.26 20.51
C TYR A 6 23.97 3.60 19.12
N ILE A 7 24.55 2.39 19.03
CA ILE A 7 24.61 1.60 17.78
C ILE A 7 23.20 1.19 17.33
N THR A 8 22.35 0.73 18.26
CA THR A 8 20.98 0.27 17.93
C THR A 8 20.08 1.43 17.48
N THR A 9 20.27 2.64 18.03
CA THR A 9 19.53 3.85 17.62
C THR A 9 20.04 4.48 16.33
N LEU A 10 21.32 4.28 15.98
CA LEU A 10 21.91 4.78 14.72
C LEU A 10 21.47 3.95 13.50
N SER A 11 21.21 2.65 13.65
CA SER A 11 20.79 1.77 12.54
C SER A 11 19.51 2.22 11.82
N PRO A 12 18.41 2.64 12.49
CA PRO A 12 17.24 3.18 11.79
C PRO A 12 17.46 4.62 11.28
N ALA A 13 18.34 5.41 11.91
CA ALA A 13 18.65 6.78 11.48
C ALA A 13 19.53 6.82 10.21
N LEU A 14 20.41 5.84 10.02
CA LEU A 14 21.20 5.66 8.78
C LEU A 14 20.39 4.99 7.65
N ALA A 15 19.23 4.41 7.96
CA ALA A 15 18.24 3.96 6.97
C ALA A 15 17.33 5.10 6.49
N LEU A 16 17.48 6.31 7.05
CA LEU A 16 16.85 7.56 6.61
C LEU A 16 17.74 8.26 5.56
N GLU A 17 18.40 7.50 4.69
CA GLU A 17 18.81 8.08 3.41
C GLU A 17 17.52 8.30 2.61
N ASP A 18 17.35 9.51 2.09
CA ASP A 18 16.19 9.91 1.29
C ASP A 18 16.19 9.07 0.01
N SER A 19 15.59 7.89 0.11
CA SER A 19 15.62 6.89 -0.95
C SER A 19 14.55 7.23 -1.96
N ASP A 20 14.95 7.92 -3.02
CA ASP A 20 14.08 8.25 -4.14
C ASP A 20 13.72 6.95 -4.90
N PHE A 21 12.56 6.39 -4.56
CA PHE A 21 11.92 5.32 -5.33
C PHE A 21 10.83 5.94 -6.21
N PRO A 22 11.15 6.40 -7.43
CA PRO A 22 10.20 7.11 -8.28
C PRO A 22 9.03 6.22 -8.73
N ALA A 23 9.17 4.89 -8.61
CA ALA A 23 8.11 3.94 -8.87
C ALA A 23 8.24 2.70 -7.97
N ILE A 24 7.09 2.17 -7.56
CA ILE A 24 6.97 0.88 -6.88
C ILE A 24 6.14 -0.05 -7.76
N PHE A 25 6.74 -1.16 -8.18
CA PHE A 25 6.04 -2.23 -8.90
C PHE A 25 5.67 -3.32 -7.89
N TYR A 26 4.36 -3.52 -7.67
CA TYR A 26 3.84 -4.59 -6.84
C TYR A 26 3.17 -5.66 -7.70
N PHE A 27 3.43 -6.92 -7.37
CA PHE A 27 2.81 -8.09 -7.96
C PHE A 27 2.02 -8.83 -6.88
N GLY A 28 0.94 -9.51 -7.23
CA GLY A 28 0.21 -10.31 -6.26
C GLY A 28 -1.23 -10.58 -6.65
N ASP A 29 -2.06 -10.73 -5.63
CA ASP A 29 -3.48 -11.00 -5.71
C ASP A 29 -4.32 -9.74 -5.42
N SER A 30 -5.61 -9.95 -5.18
CA SER A 30 -6.61 -8.92 -4.91
C SER A 30 -6.25 -7.95 -3.79
N ASN A 31 -5.44 -8.35 -2.80
CA ASN A 31 -5.06 -7.47 -1.70
C ASN A 31 -4.12 -6.36 -2.15
N SER A 32 -3.31 -6.64 -3.16
CA SER A 32 -2.39 -5.67 -3.76
C SER A 32 -3.00 -4.93 -4.95
N ASP A 33 -4.03 -5.51 -5.58
CA ASP A 33 -4.65 -4.93 -6.76
C ASP A 33 -5.37 -3.60 -6.44
N THR A 34 -4.96 -2.55 -7.13
CA THR A 34 -5.52 -1.20 -6.98
C THR A 34 -6.58 -0.87 -8.03
N GLY A 35 -6.94 -1.85 -8.87
CA GLY A 35 -7.92 -1.72 -9.94
C GLY A 35 -7.48 -2.30 -11.28
N GLY A 36 -6.32 -2.94 -11.36
CA GLY A 36 -5.80 -3.58 -12.56
C GLY A 36 -6.72 -4.68 -13.08
N MET A 37 -7.28 -5.53 -12.20
CA MET A 37 -8.25 -6.55 -12.64
C MET A 37 -9.55 -5.92 -13.15
N ALA A 38 -10.03 -4.86 -12.50
CA ALA A 38 -11.22 -4.11 -12.92
C ALA A 38 -11.04 -3.38 -14.27
N ALA A 39 -9.81 -2.96 -14.57
CA ALA A 39 -9.45 -2.37 -15.85
C ALA A 39 -9.31 -3.41 -16.97
N ALA A 40 -8.92 -4.64 -16.64
CA ALA A 40 -8.60 -5.66 -17.64
C ALA A 40 -9.76 -6.63 -17.94
N ILE A 41 -10.30 -7.30 -16.92
CA ILE A 41 -11.10 -8.53 -17.12
C ILE A 41 -12.35 -8.63 -16.25
N TYR A 42 -12.36 -8.08 -15.03
CA TYR A 42 -13.48 -8.27 -14.10
C TYR A 42 -13.58 -7.15 -13.07
N ARG A 43 -14.78 -6.58 -12.95
CA ARG A 43 -15.09 -5.55 -11.96
C ARG A 43 -15.65 -6.18 -10.67
N PRO A 44 -15.11 -5.85 -9.48
CA PRO A 44 -15.69 -6.28 -8.22
C PRO A 44 -17.16 -5.84 -8.10
N PRO A 45 -18.08 -6.74 -7.69
CA PRO A 45 -19.50 -6.42 -7.53
C PRO A 45 -19.73 -5.62 -6.23
N PRO A 46 -20.91 -5.03 -6.02
CA PRO A 46 -21.27 -4.50 -4.70
C PRO A 46 -21.07 -5.56 -3.59
N PRO A 47 -20.61 -5.18 -2.39
CA PRO A 47 -20.56 -3.82 -1.85
C PRO A 47 -19.28 -3.02 -2.11
N PHE A 48 -18.27 -3.58 -2.77
CA PHE A 48 -16.93 -2.97 -2.87
C PHE A 48 -16.92 -1.49 -3.32
N GLY A 49 -16.32 -0.64 -2.50
CA GLY A 49 -16.17 0.80 -2.69
C GLY A 49 -17.30 1.64 -2.09
N LYS A 50 -18.34 1.03 -1.51
CA LYS A 50 -19.48 1.78 -0.94
C LYS A 50 -19.13 2.54 0.34
N THR A 51 -18.32 1.94 1.22
CA THR A 51 -18.13 2.46 2.57
C THR A 51 -17.19 3.67 2.62
N HIS A 52 -16.07 3.65 1.88
CA HIS A 52 -15.06 4.72 1.99
C HIS A 52 -14.94 5.58 0.73
N PHE A 53 -15.16 5.01 -0.46
CA PHE A 53 -15.09 5.77 -1.71
C PHE A 53 -16.48 6.29 -2.15
N HIS A 54 -17.55 5.73 -1.59
CA HIS A 54 -18.94 5.99 -1.96
C HIS A 54 -19.25 5.78 -3.46
N THR A 55 -18.38 5.05 -4.15
CA THR A 55 -18.45 4.73 -5.57
C THR A 55 -17.61 3.48 -5.85
N PRO A 56 -17.90 2.69 -6.90
CA PRO A 56 -17.05 1.56 -7.26
C PRO A 56 -15.61 2.01 -7.54
N ALA A 57 -14.67 1.62 -6.68
CA ALA A 57 -13.26 1.99 -6.78
C ALA A 57 -12.41 0.97 -7.57
N GLY A 58 -13.03 -0.08 -8.11
CA GLY A 58 -12.33 -1.14 -8.85
C GLY A 58 -11.48 -2.07 -7.98
N ARG A 59 -11.54 -1.93 -6.65
CA ARG A 59 -10.79 -2.73 -5.68
C ARG A 59 -11.66 -3.81 -5.07
N PHE A 60 -11.09 -4.95 -4.73
CA PHE A 60 -11.75 -6.00 -3.94
C PHE A 60 -11.73 -5.68 -2.44
N SER A 61 -12.02 -4.43 -2.10
CA SER A 61 -12.08 -3.92 -0.74
C SER A 61 -12.99 -2.69 -0.71
N ASP A 62 -13.59 -2.43 0.45
CA ASP A 62 -14.33 -1.21 0.70
C ASP A 62 -13.43 -0.01 1.05
N GLY A 63 -12.10 -0.21 1.17
CA GLY A 63 -11.06 0.81 1.36
C GLY A 63 -10.86 1.33 2.79
N THR A 64 -9.88 2.24 2.96
CA THR A 64 -9.86 3.34 3.94
C THR A 64 -9.57 4.61 3.13
N GLY A 65 -10.38 5.66 3.32
CA GLY A 65 -10.24 6.91 2.58
C GLY A 65 -9.12 7.79 3.14
N SER A 66 -8.16 8.15 2.29
CA SER A 66 -7.38 9.38 2.42
C SER A 66 -7.56 10.19 1.14
#